data_AF-A0A1J5HZP5-F1
#
_entry.id   AF-A0A1J5HZP5-F1
#
_cell.length_a   1.000
_cell.length_b   1.000
_cell.length_c   1.000
_cell.angle_alpha   90.00
_cell.angle_beta   90.00
_cell.angle_gamma   90.00
#
_symmetry.space_group_name_H-M   'P 1'
#
loop_
_entity.id
_entity.type
_entity.pdbx_description
1 polymer ?
#
loop_
_entity_poly.entity_id
_entity_poly.type
_entity_poly.pdbx_seq_one_letter_code
_entity_poly.pdbx_strand_id
1 'polypeptide(L)'
;MAEHAGSGYVVSAVNRKLMQKGALVLIGAAILVAALMVILPTRYYFGVHHGSVTLYAAKISGFIPSPVPGYSAIPVGSQSVKAFAKRNFTDVKTAVAALREFLQAEIAAQSAAVTEKEKEMAVLYDGYVPNLAGAKMLGIEGLDQQVQALQAWMQYHQAKAVK
;
A
#
# COMPACT_ATOMS: atom_id res chain seq x y z
N MET A 1 4.90 -57.66 -50.34
CA MET A 1 5.27 -56.66 -51.35
C MET A 1 4.65 -55.35 -50.90
N ALA A 2 5.48 -54.50 -50.26
CA ALA A 2 5.91 -53.19 -50.80
C ALA A 2 4.74 -52.19 -50.83
N GLU A 3 4.54 -51.40 -49.77
CA GLU A 3 5.17 -50.09 -49.49
C GLU A 3 4.51 -48.89 -50.20
N HIS A 4 4.47 -47.79 -49.43
CA HIS A 4 4.25 -46.37 -49.78
C HIS A 4 2.80 -45.85 -49.63
N ALA A 5 2.46 -45.28 -48.47
CA ALA A 5 2.79 -43.92 -48.04
C ALA A 5 2.00 -42.86 -48.83
N GLY A 6 0.84 -42.50 -48.29
CA GLY A 6 0.07 -41.33 -48.68
C GLY A 6 -0.33 -40.55 -47.45
N SER A 7 0.65 -40.05 -46.68
CA SER A 7 0.40 -39.05 -45.65
C SER A 7 -0.02 -37.75 -46.34
N GLY A 8 -1.31 -37.63 -46.61
CA GLY A 8 -1.91 -36.37 -47.01
C GLY A 8 -1.82 -35.41 -45.84
N TYR A 9 -0.76 -34.61 -45.78
CA TYR A 9 -0.73 -33.41 -44.96
C TYR A 9 -1.86 -32.51 -45.46
N VAL A 10 -2.98 -32.49 -44.74
CA VAL A 10 -4.02 -31.48 -44.93
C VAL A 10 -3.44 -30.18 -44.39
N VAL A 11 -2.59 -29.54 -45.19
CA VAL A 11 -2.21 -28.15 -44.99
C VAL A 11 -3.51 -27.38 -45.10
N SER A 12 -4.05 -26.92 -43.96
CA SER A 12 -5.17 -25.99 -43.93
C SER A 12 -4.84 -24.87 -44.91
N ALA A 13 -5.47 -24.89 -46.09
CA ALA A 13 -5.37 -23.83 -47.07
C ALA A 13 -6.18 -22.66 -46.52
N VAL A 14 -5.62 -21.98 -45.51
CA VAL A 14 -6.19 -20.77 -44.95
C VAL A 14 -6.31 -19.79 -46.12
N ASN A 15 -7.55 -19.49 -46.48
CA ASN A 15 -7.85 -18.64 -47.63
C ASN A 15 -7.05 -17.33 -47.49
N ARG A 16 -6.09 -17.10 -48.39
CA ARG A 16 -5.12 -15.99 -48.32
C ARG A 16 -5.83 -14.64 -48.20
N LYS A 17 -7.03 -14.52 -48.78
CA LYS A 17 -7.90 -13.33 -48.65
C LYS A 17 -8.49 -13.16 -47.25
N LEU A 18 -8.83 -14.25 -46.56
CA LEU A 18 -9.31 -14.21 -45.18
C LEU A 18 -8.18 -13.83 -44.23
N MET A 19 -6.98 -14.37 -44.46
CA MET A 19 -5.78 -14.04 -43.69
C MET A 19 -5.34 -12.58 -43.88
N GLN A 20 -5.38 -12.07 -45.12
CA GLN A 20 -5.11 -10.66 -45.42
C GLN A 20 -6.15 -9.73 -44.82
N LYS A 21 -7.46 -10.04 -44.92
CA LYS A 21 -8.52 -9.24 -44.28
C LYS A 21 -8.38 -9.24 -42.76
N GLY A 22 -8.10 -10.39 -42.15
CA GLY A 22 -7.84 -10.51 -40.72
C GLY A 22 -6.61 -9.71 -40.28
N ALA A 23 -5.51 -9.76 -41.04
CA ALA A 23 -4.31 -8.97 -40.78
C ALA A 23 -4.57 -7.46 -40.90
N LEU A 24 -5.36 -7.02 -41.89
CA LEU A 24 -5.70 -5.61 -42.07
C LEU A 24 -6.56 -5.08 -40.92
N VAL A 25 -7.51 -5.88 -40.43
CA VAL A 25 -8.32 -5.56 -39.24
C VAL A 25 -7.44 -5.50 -37.99
N LEU A 26 -6.51 -6.44 -37.81
CA LEU A 26 -5.57 -6.44 -36.70
C LEU A 26 -4.64 -5.23 -36.71
N ILE A 27 -4.12 -4.86 -37.89
CA ILE A 27 -3.29 -3.65 -38.05
C ILE A 27 -4.11 -2.40 -37.73
N GLY A 28 -5.34 -2.30 -38.23
CA GLY A 28 -6.26 -1.21 -37.90
C GLY A 28 -6.52 -1.10 -36.39
N ALA A 29 -6.77 -2.24 -35.73
CA ALA A 29 -6.95 -2.29 -34.28
C ALA A 29 -5.67 -1.89 -33.53
N ALA A 30 -4.50 -2.33 -33.98
CA ALA A 30 -3.21 -1.97 -33.38
C ALA A 30 -2.93 -0.46 -33.47
N ILE A 31 -3.21 0.15 -34.63
CA ILE A 31 -3.10 1.61 -34.82
C ILE A 31 -4.06 2.35 -33.89
N LEU A 32 -5.31 1.88 -33.78
CA LEU A 32 -6.29 2.48 -32.89
C LEU A 32 -5.83 2.42 -31.42
N VAL A 33 -5.31 1.27 -30.96
CA VAL A 33 -4.77 1.10 -29.61
C VAL A 33 -3.54 2.00 -29.38
N ALA A 34 -2.64 2.10 -30.35
CA ALA A 34 -1.48 2.99 -30.28
C ALA A 34 -1.89 4.47 -30.20
N ALA A 35 -2.87 4.90 -31.02
CA ALA A 35 -3.41 6.25 -30.98
C ALA A 35 -4.07 6.56 -29.62
N LEU A 36 -4.87 5.62 -29.09
CA LEU A 36 -5.46 5.74 -27.75
C LEU A 36 -4.38 5.85 -26.67
N MET A 37 -3.30 5.07 -26.77
CA MET A 37 -2.17 5.18 -25.85
C MET A 37 -1.48 6.55 -25.90
N VAL A 38 -1.46 7.26 -27.03
CA VAL A 38 -0.90 8.62 -27.10
C VAL A 38 -1.85 9.64 -26.49
N ILE A 39 -3.15 9.53 -26.77
CA ILE A 39 -4.17 10.52 -26.37
C ILE A 39 -4.52 10.42 -24.87
N LEU A 40 -4.51 9.22 -24.29
CA LEU A 40 -4.94 9.02 -22.91
C LEU A 40 -3.96 9.65 -21.90
N PRO A 41 -4.45 10.51 -20.98
CA PRO A 41 -3.62 11.12 -19.97
C PRO A 41 -3.13 10.09 -18.96
N THR A 42 -1.86 10.17 -18.57
CA THR A 42 -1.33 9.37 -17.47
C THR A 42 -1.99 9.81 -16.17
N ARG A 43 -2.53 8.85 -15.42
CA ARG A 43 -3.10 9.04 -14.09
C ARG A 43 -2.22 8.36 -13.06
N TYR A 44 -2.15 8.98 -11.89
CA TYR A 44 -1.40 8.47 -10.75
C TYR A 44 -2.35 8.03 -9.66
N TYR A 45 -2.08 6.92 -9.01
CA TYR A 45 -2.91 6.43 -7.91
C TYR A 45 -2.09 5.57 -6.95
N PHE A 46 -2.59 5.38 -5.73
CA PHE A 46 -1.93 4.53 -4.75
C PHE A 46 -2.57 3.14 -4.74
N GLY A 47 -1.78 2.10 -4.98
CA GLY A 47 -2.21 0.71 -4.80
C GLY A 47 -1.88 0.23 -3.40
N VAL A 48 -2.79 -0.52 -2.76
CA VAL A 48 -2.60 -1.06 -1.42
C VAL A 48 -2.03 -2.48 -1.51
N HIS A 49 -0.92 -2.73 -0.82
CA HIS A 49 -0.29 -4.04 -0.72
C HIS A 49 0.13 -4.30 0.73
N HIS A 50 -0.44 -5.32 1.38
CA HIS A 50 -0.02 -5.84 2.70
C HIS A 50 0.42 -4.76 3.73
N GLY A 51 -0.47 -3.82 4.06
CA GLY A 51 -0.16 -2.78 5.07
C GLY A 51 0.75 -1.66 4.56
N SER A 52 0.90 -1.53 3.24
CA SER A 52 1.63 -0.45 2.59
C SER A 52 0.87 0.08 1.37
N VAL A 53 1.23 1.28 0.92
CA VAL A 53 0.78 1.85 -0.34
C VAL A 53 1.94 2.15 -1.27
N THR A 54 1.76 1.89 -2.55
CA THR A 54 2.74 2.18 -3.60
C THR A 54 2.12 3.09 -4.64
N LEU A 55 2.87 4.08 -5.11
CA LEU A 55 2.43 4.98 -6.16
C LEU A 55 2.61 4.34 -7.53
N TYR A 56 1.52 4.26 -8.28
CA TYR A 56 1.49 3.73 -9.64
C TYR A 56 1.11 4.82 -10.64
N ALA A 57 1.64 4.69 -11.85
CA ALA A 57 1.23 5.44 -13.02
C ALA A 57 0.55 4.50 -14.03
N ALA A 58 -0.60 4.89 -14.55
CA ALA A 58 -1.31 4.17 -15.60
C ALA A 58 -2.06 5.13 -16.53
N LYS A 59 -2.09 4.85 -17.83
CA LYS A 59 -2.91 5.61 -18.80
C LYS A 59 -4.38 5.24 -18.74
N ILE A 60 -4.67 4.00 -18.35
CA ILE A 60 -6.01 3.49 -18.06
C ILE A 60 -5.95 2.95 -16.63
N SER A 61 -6.77 3.50 -15.73
CA SER A 61 -6.79 3.07 -14.33
C SER A 61 -7.02 1.55 -14.25
N GLY A 62 -6.09 0.82 -13.63
CA GLY A 62 -6.14 -0.64 -13.50
C GLY A 62 -5.57 -1.46 -14.67
N PHE A 63 -5.10 -0.84 -15.76
CA PHE A 63 -4.50 -1.56 -16.89
C PHE A 63 -2.99 -1.28 -16.99
N ILE A 64 -2.18 -2.32 -16.80
CA ILE A 64 -0.70 -2.31 -16.81
C ILE A 64 -0.12 -1.17 -15.96
N PRO A 65 -0.32 -1.22 -14.63
CA PRO A 65 0.25 -0.20 -13.75
C PRO A 65 1.77 -0.34 -13.66
N SER A 66 2.47 0.78 -13.87
CA SER A 66 3.91 0.85 -13.62
C SER A 66 4.14 1.56 -12.29
N PRO A 67 4.94 0.99 -11.36
CA PRO A 67 5.35 1.72 -10.18
C PRO A 67 6.12 2.98 -10.59
N VAL A 68 5.89 4.09 -9.90
CA VAL A 68 6.60 5.34 -10.16
C VAL A 68 8.03 5.24 -9.58
N PRO A 69 9.09 5.42 -10.39
CA PRO A 69 10.46 5.37 -9.91
C PRO A 69 10.73 6.36 -8.78
N GLY A 70 11.51 5.95 -7.78
CA GLY A 70 11.87 6.80 -6.63
C GLY A 70 10.83 6.84 -5.50
N TYR A 71 9.68 6.20 -5.65
CA TYR A 71 8.68 6.06 -4.58
C TYR A 71 8.67 4.62 -4.05
N SER A 72 9.20 4.43 -2.84
CA SER A 72 9.10 3.16 -2.13
C SER A 72 7.70 2.92 -1.59
N ALA A 73 7.41 1.68 -1.20
CA ALA A 73 6.20 1.35 -0.47
C ALA A 73 6.15 2.14 0.86
N ILE A 74 5.05 2.83 1.11
CA ILE A 74 4.84 3.64 2.31
C ILE A 74 3.97 2.81 3.27
N PRO A 75 4.47 2.45 4.47
CA PRO A 75 3.69 1.67 5.44
C PRO A 75 2.50 2.49 5.93
N VAL A 76 1.32 1.86 5.97
CA VAL A 76 0.06 2.46 6.39
C VAL A 76 -0.75 1.47 7.21
N GLY A 77 -1.08 1.84 8.45
CA GLY A 77 -1.86 1.01 9.37
C GLY A 77 -3.37 1.19 9.27
N SER A 78 -3.85 2.26 8.61
CA SER A 78 -5.27 2.60 8.58
C SER A 78 -6.05 1.83 7.52
N GLN A 79 -7.21 1.27 7.89
CA GLN A 79 -8.12 0.64 6.92
C GLN A 79 -8.74 1.66 5.94
N SER A 80 -8.86 2.92 6.37
CA SER A 80 -9.36 4.04 5.55
C SER A 80 -8.52 4.29 4.31
N VAL A 81 -7.27 3.82 4.30
CA VAL A 81 -6.35 3.97 3.15
C VAL A 81 -6.87 3.27 1.90
N LYS A 82 -7.70 2.22 2.04
CA LYS A 82 -8.34 1.54 0.90
C LYS A 82 -9.31 2.45 0.14
N ALA A 83 -9.99 3.35 0.86
CA ALA A 83 -10.86 4.34 0.22
C ALA A 83 -10.04 5.43 -0.48
N PHE A 84 -8.94 5.86 0.13
CA PHE A 84 -8.01 6.82 -0.46
C PHE A 84 -7.36 6.28 -1.75
N ALA A 85 -6.95 5.00 -1.75
CA ALA A 85 -6.30 4.32 -2.86
C ALA A 85 -7.12 4.28 -4.18
N LYS A 86 -8.44 4.46 -4.10
CA LYS A 86 -9.32 4.52 -5.30
C LYS A 86 -9.25 5.86 -6.04
N ARG A 87 -8.57 6.87 -5.48
CA ARG A 87 -8.47 8.21 -6.08
C ARG A 87 -7.39 8.25 -7.16
N ASN A 88 -7.73 8.89 -8.28
CA ASN A 88 -6.80 9.14 -9.38
C ASN A 88 -6.36 10.61 -9.38
N PHE A 89 -5.08 10.83 -9.62
CA PHE A 89 -4.44 12.14 -9.66
C PHE A 89 -3.85 12.42 -11.04
N THR A 90 -3.74 13.70 -11.39
CA THR A 90 -3.17 14.17 -12.66
C THR A 90 -1.65 14.15 -12.66
N ASP A 91 -1.03 14.30 -11.49
CA ASP A 91 0.41 14.39 -11.32
C ASP A 91 0.84 13.82 -9.95
N VAL A 92 2.13 13.50 -9.86
CA VAL A 92 2.75 12.90 -8.67
C VAL A 92 2.71 13.84 -7.47
N LYS A 93 2.95 15.14 -7.67
CA LYS A 93 3.01 16.13 -6.57
C LYS A 93 1.66 16.23 -5.87
N THR A 94 0.57 16.29 -6.64
CA THR A 94 -0.79 16.32 -6.11
C THR A 94 -1.14 15.01 -5.41
N ALA A 95 -0.75 13.86 -5.95
CA ALA A 95 -0.98 12.56 -5.30
C ALA A 95 -0.29 12.49 -3.92
N VAL A 96 0.99 12.87 -3.86
CA VAL A 96 1.78 12.84 -2.62
C VAL A 96 1.26 13.86 -1.60
N ALA A 97 0.86 15.06 -2.04
CA ALA A 97 0.26 16.06 -1.17
C ALA A 97 -1.05 15.54 -0.54
N ALA A 98 -1.91 14.92 -1.34
CA ALA A 98 -3.16 14.34 -0.86
C ALA A 98 -2.92 13.18 0.12
N LEU A 99 -1.90 12.34 -0.12
CA LEU A 99 -1.54 11.27 0.82
C LEU A 99 -1.03 11.85 2.14
N ARG A 100 -0.22 12.91 2.08
CA ARG A 100 0.29 13.58 3.28
C ARG A 100 -0.84 14.16 4.13
N GLU A 101 -1.78 14.86 3.52
CA GLU A 101 -2.93 15.44 4.20
C GLU A 101 -3.80 14.34 4.84
N PHE A 102 -4.06 13.26 4.09
CA PHE A 102 -4.77 12.10 4.60
C PHE A 102 -4.06 11.48 5.82
N LEU A 103 -2.74 11.26 5.73
CA LEU A 103 -1.97 10.70 6.85
C LEU A 103 -1.91 11.64 8.05
N GLN A 104 -1.83 12.97 7.84
CA GLN A 104 -1.88 13.95 8.92
C GLN A 104 -3.22 13.88 9.67
N ALA A 105 -4.34 13.80 8.94
CA ALA A 105 -5.66 13.65 9.54
C ALA A 105 -5.78 12.34 10.32
N GLU A 106 -5.30 11.22 9.76
CA GLU A 106 -5.31 9.92 10.42
C GLU A 106 -4.41 9.90 11.66
N ILE A 107 -3.21 10.48 11.60
CA ILE A 107 -2.32 10.62 12.76
C ILE A 107 -2.99 11.45 13.84
N ALA A 108 -3.61 12.59 13.50
CA ALA A 108 -4.31 13.43 14.46
C ALA A 108 -5.45 12.65 15.14
N ALA A 109 -6.30 11.97 14.36
CA ALA A 109 -7.41 11.18 14.88
C ALA A 109 -6.94 10.01 15.78
N GLN A 110 -5.92 9.27 15.35
CA GLN A 110 -5.35 8.17 16.14
C GLN A 110 -4.63 8.68 17.37
N SER A 111 -3.91 9.80 17.28
CA SER A 111 -3.20 10.38 18.42
C SER A 111 -4.16 10.81 19.54
N ALA A 112 -5.33 11.35 19.19
CA ALA A 112 -6.37 11.68 20.15
C ALA A 112 -6.91 10.42 20.85
N ALA A 113 -7.23 9.38 20.08
CA ALA A 113 -7.71 8.12 20.62
C ALA A 113 -6.68 7.43 21.53
N VAL A 114 -5.40 7.43 21.13
CA VAL A 114 -4.30 6.89 21.92
C VAL A 114 -4.10 7.71 23.20
N THR A 115 -4.12 9.04 23.12
CA THR A 115 -3.91 9.91 24.28
C THR A 115 -4.93 9.67 25.38
N GLU A 116 -6.21 9.45 25.04
CA GLU A 116 -7.22 9.13 26.05
C GLU A 116 -6.94 7.78 26.74
N LYS A 117 -6.51 6.77 25.97
CA LYS A 117 -6.13 5.47 26.53
C LYS A 117 -4.83 5.52 27.34
N GLU A 118 -3.87 6.35 26.94
CA GLU A 118 -2.64 6.59 27.69
C GLU A 118 -2.94 7.19 29.08
N LYS A 119 -3.90 8.13 29.18
CA LYS A 119 -4.34 8.68 30.47
C LYS A 119 -4.97 7.62 31.37
N GLU A 120 -5.90 6.82 30.84
CA GLU A 120 -6.52 5.71 31.58
C GLU A 120 -5.44 4.75 32.11
N MET A 121 -4.47 4.39 31.27
CA MET A 121 -3.37 3.51 31.66
C MET A 121 -2.44 4.14 32.69
N ALA A 122 -2.10 5.43 32.55
CA ALA A 122 -1.21 6.12 33.47
C ALA A 122 -1.73 6.07 34.91
N VAL A 123 -3.04 6.20 35.11
CA VAL A 123 -3.67 6.07 36.44
C VAL A 123 -3.48 4.67 37.03
N LEU A 124 -3.63 3.62 36.21
CA LEU A 124 -3.41 2.24 36.66
C LEU A 124 -1.94 1.98 37.02
N TYR A 125 -1.02 2.57 36.25
CA TYR A 125 0.41 2.40 36.46
C TYR A 125 0.97 3.21 37.64
N ASP A 126 0.30 4.29 38.05
CA ASP A 126 0.74 5.15 39.16
C ASP A 126 0.84 4.38 40.48
N GLY A 127 -0.08 3.44 40.75
CA GLY A 127 0.00 2.54 41.91
C GLY A 127 0.85 1.28 41.67
N TYR A 128 0.88 0.78 40.43
CA TYR A 128 1.57 -0.47 40.12
C TYR A 128 3.10 -0.34 40.11
N VAL A 129 3.63 0.75 39.55
CA VAL A 129 5.09 0.95 39.42
C VAL A 129 5.79 1.08 40.79
N PRO A 130 5.29 1.83 41.78
CA PRO A 130 5.86 1.84 43.13
C PRO A 130 5.82 0.47 43.79
N ASN A 131 4.75 -0.31 43.59
CA ASN A 131 4.65 -1.67 44.13
C ASN A 131 5.70 -2.61 43.51
N LEU A 132 5.96 -2.51 42.20
CA LEU A 132 7.04 -3.24 41.55
C LEU A 132 8.42 -2.82 42.04
N ALA A 133 8.64 -1.52 42.25
CA ALA A 133 9.89 -1.01 42.81
C ALA A 133 10.10 -1.50 44.25
N GLY A 134 9.04 -1.50 45.07
CA GLY A 134 9.05 -2.07 46.42
C GLY A 134 9.33 -3.57 46.41
N ALA A 135 8.66 -4.33 45.54
CA ALA A 135 8.90 -5.76 45.34
C ALA A 135 10.36 -6.07 45.00
N LYS A 136 10.95 -5.30 44.08
CA LYS A 136 12.38 -5.37 43.76
C LYS A 136 13.25 -5.09 44.98
N MET A 137 12.95 -4.06 45.76
CA MET A 137 13.70 -3.73 46.99
C MET A 137 13.60 -4.83 48.05
N LEU A 138 12.51 -5.59 48.06
CA LEU A 138 12.31 -6.75 48.93
C LEU A 138 12.98 -8.03 48.39
N GLY A 139 13.72 -7.95 47.27
CA GLY A 139 14.48 -9.06 46.71
C GLY A 139 13.70 -9.97 45.76
N ILE A 140 12.53 -9.53 45.25
CA ILE A 140 11.85 -10.26 44.18
C ILE A 140 12.61 -10.06 42.86
N GLU A 141 13.14 -11.16 42.33
CA GLU A 141 13.97 -11.17 41.13
C GLU A 141 13.15 -11.01 39.84
N GLY A 142 13.83 -10.64 38.74
CA GLY A 142 13.24 -10.55 37.40
C GLY A 142 12.45 -9.27 37.10
N LEU A 143 12.44 -8.30 38.02
CA LEU A 143 11.63 -7.07 37.89
C LEU A 143 12.39 -5.87 37.29
N ASP A 144 13.71 -5.94 37.12
CA ASP A 144 14.55 -4.80 36.77
C ASP A 144 14.16 -4.11 35.46
N GLN A 145 14.08 -4.86 34.37
CA GLN A 145 13.74 -4.31 33.05
C GLN A 145 12.31 -3.77 33.03
N GLN A 146 11.38 -4.43 33.71
CA GLN A 146 9.99 -4.01 33.77
C GLN A 146 9.83 -2.70 34.54
N VAL A 147 10.46 -2.58 35.71
CA VAL A 147 10.45 -1.33 36.51
C VAL A 147 11.07 -0.19 35.71
N GLN A 148 12.22 -0.42 35.07
CA GLN A 148 12.91 0.61 34.30
C GLN A 148 12.07 1.11 33.10
N ALA A 149 11.49 0.18 32.33
CA ALA A 149 10.67 0.53 31.17
C ALA A 149 9.40 1.29 31.57
N LEU A 150 8.71 0.83 32.62
CA LEU A 150 7.48 1.48 33.08
C LEU A 150 7.74 2.84 33.73
N GLN A 151 8.84 2.99 34.46
CA GLN A 151 9.23 4.30 35.01
C GLN A 151 9.54 5.31 33.89
N ALA A 152 10.30 4.91 32.86
CA ALA A 152 10.59 5.77 31.73
C ALA A 152 9.31 6.18 30.96
N TRP A 153 8.38 5.24 30.78
CA TRP A 153 7.09 5.51 30.16
C TRP A 153 6.24 6.49 31.00
N MET A 154 6.16 6.28 32.31
CA MET A 154 5.44 7.19 33.22
C MET A 154 6.03 8.61 33.23
N GLN A 155 7.36 8.74 33.24
CA GLN A 155 8.03 10.04 33.18
C GLN A 155 7.71 10.81 31.88
N TYR A 156 7.72 10.12 30.74
CA TYR A 156 7.35 10.72 29.46
C TYR A 156 5.91 11.27 29.48
N HIS A 157 4.95 10.50 30.02
CA HIS A 157 3.56 10.91 30.08
C HIS A 157 3.27 12.01 31.09
N GLN A 158 3.93 11.99 32.24
CA GLN A 158 3.84 13.09 33.21
C GLN A 158 4.40 14.39 32.61
N ALA A 159 5.53 14.34 31.91
CA ALA A 159 6.10 15.51 31.24
C ALA A 159 5.22 16.04 30.10
N LYS A 160 4.49 15.16 29.40
CA LYS A 160 3.53 15.51 28.36
C LYS A 160 2.25 16.13 28.93
N ALA A 161 1.81 15.74 30.13
CA ALA A 161 0.59 16.26 30.77
C ALA A 161 0.75 17.66 31.39
N VAL A 162 1.99 18.10 31.65
CA VAL A 162 2.29 19.43 32.24
C VAL A 162 2.40 20.54 31.17
N LYS A 163 2.42 20.18 29.88
CA LYS A 163 2.43 21.12 28.74
C LYS A 163 1.05 21.30 28.15
#